data_AF-A0A7Y7CUL6-F1
#
_entry.id   AF-A0A7Y7CUL6-F1
#
_cell.length_a   1.000
_cell.length_b   1.000
_cell.length_c   1.000
_cell.angle_alpha   90.00
_cell.angle_beta   90.00
_cell.angle_gamma   90.00
#
_symmetry.space_group_name_H-M   'P 1'
#
loop_
_entity.id
_entity.type
_entity.pdbx_description
1 polymer ?
#
loop_
_entity_poly.entity_id
_entity_poly.type
_entity_poly.pdbx_seq_one_letter_code
_entity_poly.pdbx_strand_id
1 'polypeptide(L)'
;TVISHIRQANVGGVNLENTHPFSRELWGYTWTFAHNGQLEKTLLDWPLKFYRPVGTTDSEYAFCWLLGEIREKFPERPAEMEPLVRFVEQCAAKLRALGVFNMLLSESEYLFCYCTTKLHWLIRQAPFGEAQLKDTELTIDFCSETQDEDVVSVIATEPLTHNEAWQAFRTGELLVFRHGALEHQLLETEAG
;
A
#
# COMPACT_ATOMS: atom_id res chain seq x y z
N THR A 1 -1.48 9.00 -7.57
CA THR A 1 -0.88 7.69 -7.23
C THR A 1 -1.46 6.60 -8.11
N VAL A 2 -0.62 5.69 -8.60
CA VAL A 2 -1.07 4.47 -9.31
C VAL A 2 -0.74 3.26 -8.43
N ILE A 3 -1.74 2.43 -8.15
CA ILE A 3 -1.57 1.14 -7.47
C ILE A 3 -1.98 0.05 -8.45
N SER A 4 -1.06 -0.85 -8.76
CA SER A 4 -1.30 -2.03 -9.57
C SER A 4 -0.96 -3.28 -8.77
N HIS A 5 -1.80 -4.31 -8.90
CA HIS A 5 -1.56 -5.60 -8.26
C HIS A 5 -1.68 -6.70 -9.31
N ILE A 6 -0.56 -7.29 -9.69
CA ILE A 6 -0.54 -8.41 -10.63
C ILE A 6 -0.74 -9.70 -9.84
N ARG A 7 -1.88 -10.37 -10.05
CA ARG A 7 -2.19 -11.66 -9.45
C ARG A 7 -1.99 -12.78 -10.47
N GLN A 8 -1.12 -13.76 -10.17
CA GLN A 8 -1.15 -15.06 -10.82
C GLN A 8 -2.02 -15.99 -9.97
N ALA A 9 -3.23 -16.31 -10.44
CA ALA A 9 -4.11 -17.24 -9.71
C ALA A 9 -3.67 -18.68 -9.98
N ASN A 10 -3.03 -19.34 -9.01
CA ASN A 10 -2.71 -20.78 -9.11
C ASN A 10 -3.86 -21.67 -8.64
N VAL A 11 -4.78 -21.19 -7.78
CA VAL A 11 -5.97 -21.91 -7.31
C VAL A 11 -7.08 -20.91 -6.95
N GLY A 12 -8.34 -21.23 -7.30
CA GLY A 12 -9.53 -20.39 -7.07
C GLY A 12 -9.85 -19.50 -8.28
N GLY A 13 -11.13 -19.46 -8.68
CA GLY A 13 -11.58 -18.75 -9.88
C GLY A 13 -11.19 -17.27 -9.89
N VAL A 14 -10.84 -16.75 -11.08
CA VAL A 14 -10.60 -15.33 -11.31
C VAL A 14 -11.96 -14.62 -11.33
N ASN A 15 -12.47 -14.22 -10.16
CA ASN A 15 -13.66 -13.38 -10.06
C ASN A 15 -13.24 -11.91 -9.99
N LEU A 16 -13.86 -11.05 -10.80
CA LEU A 16 -13.55 -9.62 -10.86
C LEU A 16 -13.67 -8.94 -9.49
N GLU A 17 -14.66 -9.34 -8.70
CA GLU A 17 -14.90 -8.85 -7.33
C GLU A 17 -13.78 -9.19 -6.34
N ASN A 18 -12.91 -10.16 -6.64
CA ASN A 18 -11.80 -10.59 -5.78
C ASN A 18 -10.43 -10.14 -6.35
N THR A 19 -10.45 -9.16 -7.26
CA THR A 19 -9.26 -8.66 -7.93
C THR A 19 -8.87 -7.30 -7.37
N HIS A 20 -7.67 -7.21 -6.82
CA HIS A 20 -7.08 -5.94 -6.40
C HIS A 20 -6.81 -5.00 -7.60
N PRO A 21 -6.74 -3.68 -7.37
CA PRO A 21 -6.97 -3.01 -6.09
C PRO A 21 -8.46 -2.82 -5.77
N PHE A 22 -8.80 -2.84 -4.48
CA PHE A 22 -10.13 -2.45 -4.00
C PHE A 22 -10.21 -0.93 -3.88
N SER A 23 -11.40 -0.35 -4.11
CA SER A 23 -11.63 1.08 -3.92
C SER A 23 -12.95 1.38 -3.21
N ARG A 24 -12.96 2.39 -2.33
CA ARG A 24 -14.14 2.89 -1.60
C ARG A 24 -14.03 4.38 -1.36
N GLU A 25 -15.18 5.04 -1.18
CA GLU A 25 -15.23 6.47 -0.85
C GLU A 25 -15.12 6.70 0.67
N LEU A 26 -14.33 7.70 1.04
CA LEU A 26 -14.31 8.29 2.38
C LEU A 26 -13.93 9.78 2.29
N TRP A 27 -14.71 10.65 2.94
CA TRP A 27 -14.53 12.10 3.00
C TRP A 27 -14.53 12.82 1.64
N GLY A 28 -15.19 12.25 0.63
CA GLY A 28 -15.19 12.73 -0.74
C GLY A 28 -13.99 12.28 -1.57
N TYR A 29 -13.11 11.42 -1.03
CA TYR A 29 -11.93 10.90 -1.71
C TYR A 29 -12.07 9.41 -2.01
N THR A 30 -11.51 8.99 -3.14
CA THR A 30 -11.39 7.56 -3.47
C THR A 30 -10.18 6.99 -2.74
N TRP A 31 -10.44 6.10 -1.79
CA TRP A 31 -9.42 5.29 -1.14
C TRP A 31 -9.20 4.01 -1.93
N THR A 32 -7.94 3.73 -2.25
CA THR A 32 -7.52 2.55 -3.01
C THR A 32 -6.60 1.69 -2.17
N PHE A 33 -6.82 0.38 -2.20
CA PHE A 33 -6.11 -0.59 -1.36
C PHE A 33 -5.67 -1.82 -2.16
N ALA A 34 -4.43 -2.24 -1.93
CA ALA A 34 -3.90 -3.52 -2.37
C ALA A 34 -3.19 -4.24 -1.22
N HIS A 35 -3.42 -5.54 -1.13
CA HIS A 35 -2.82 -6.39 -0.11
C HIS A 35 -2.16 -7.60 -0.75
N ASN A 36 -0.92 -7.87 -0.34
CA ASN A 36 -0.20 -9.09 -0.68
C ASN A 36 0.10 -9.87 0.61
N GLY A 37 -0.60 -10.99 0.77
CA GLY A 37 -0.49 -11.82 1.95
C GLY A 37 -1.74 -12.66 2.16
N GLN A 38 -1.83 -13.23 3.36
CA GLN A 38 -2.96 -14.03 3.79
C GLN A 38 -3.15 -13.82 5.29
N LEU A 39 -4.39 -13.56 5.68
CA LEU A 39 -4.78 -13.34 7.07
C LEU A 39 -5.61 -14.52 7.59
N GLU A 40 -5.54 -14.76 8.89
CA GLU A 40 -6.37 -15.75 9.56
C GLU A 40 -7.86 -15.45 9.39
N LYS A 41 -8.67 -16.51 9.28
CA LYS A 41 -10.13 -16.41 9.10
C LYS A 41 -10.86 -15.77 10.28
N THR A 42 -10.23 -15.72 11.45
CA THR A 42 -10.73 -15.03 12.66
C THR A 42 -10.95 -13.54 12.41
N LEU A 43 -10.30 -12.95 11.39
CA LEU A 43 -10.59 -11.61 10.91
C LEU A 43 -12.08 -11.43 10.55
N LEU A 44 -12.72 -12.45 9.99
CA LEU A 44 -14.11 -12.36 9.53
C LEU A 44 -15.11 -12.18 10.69
N ASP A 45 -14.69 -12.47 11.93
CA ASP A 45 -15.47 -12.25 13.14
C ASP A 45 -15.35 -10.80 13.65
N TRP A 46 -14.42 -9.98 13.11
CA TRP A 46 -14.24 -8.59 13.52
C TRP A 46 -15.44 -7.74 13.04
N PRO A 47 -15.97 -6.84 13.89
CA PRO A 47 -17.18 -6.11 13.53
C PRO A 47 -16.92 -5.11 12.40
N LEU A 48 -17.62 -5.28 11.27
CA LEU A 48 -17.70 -4.25 10.24
C LEU A 48 -18.81 -3.24 10.57
N LYS A 49 -18.43 -1.98 10.78
CA LYS A 49 -19.39 -0.93 11.16
C LYS A 49 -20.05 -0.29 9.94
N PHE A 50 -19.25 0.28 9.04
CA PHE A 50 -19.75 1.06 7.91
C PHE A 50 -19.61 0.34 6.56
N TYR A 51 -18.40 -0.09 6.23
CA TYR A 51 -18.11 -0.72 4.94
C TYR A 51 -18.45 -2.21 4.95
N ARG A 52 -18.74 -2.76 3.77
CA ARG A 52 -18.98 -4.20 3.56
C ARG A 52 -18.20 -4.66 2.33
N PRO A 53 -17.58 -5.86 2.37
CA PRO A 53 -16.95 -6.44 1.20
C PRO A 53 -18.04 -6.80 0.18
N VAL A 54 -17.70 -6.73 -1.10
CA VAL A 54 -18.54 -7.23 -2.20
C VAL A 54 -18.20 -8.69 -2.48
N GLY A 55 -16.91 -9.01 -2.51
CA GLY A 55 -16.38 -10.35 -2.64
C GLY A 55 -16.21 -11.06 -1.30
N THR A 56 -15.33 -12.06 -1.29
CA THR A 56 -15.18 -13.00 -0.16
C THR A 56 -13.75 -13.12 0.35
N THR A 57 -12.85 -12.24 -0.14
CA THR A 57 -11.45 -12.26 0.28
C THR A 57 -11.26 -11.66 1.67
N ASP A 58 -10.30 -12.24 2.40
CA ASP A 58 -9.75 -11.64 3.63
C ASP A 58 -9.23 -10.22 3.39
N SER A 59 -8.68 -9.97 2.20
CA SER A 59 -8.09 -8.71 1.78
C SER A 59 -9.14 -7.59 1.67
N GLU A 60 -10.28 -7.85 1.03
CA GLU A 60 -11.36 -6.85 0.97
C GLU A 60 -12.01 -6.63 2.34
N TYR A 61 -12.12 -7.70 3.15
CA TYR A 61 -12.62 -7.61 4.51
C TYR A 61 -11.71 -6.72 5.38
N ALA A 62 -10.40 -6.94 5.32
CA ALA A 62 -9.39 -6.13 6.00
C ALA A 62 -9.49 -4.65 5.57
N PHE A 63 -9.67 -4.39 4.27
CA PHE A 63 -9.86 -3.03 3.78
C PHE A 63 -11.14 -2.38 4.33
N CYS A 64 -12.26 -3.09 4.34
CA CYS A 64 -13.52 -2.59 4.89
C CYS A 64 -13.44 -2.30 6.39
N TRP A 65 -12.76 -3.18 7.13
CA TRP A 65 -12.51 -2.99 8.55
C TRP A 65 -11.63 -1.76 8.78
N LEU A 66 -10.45 -1.69 8.14
CA LEU A 66 -9.50 -0.59 8.27
C LEU A 66 -10.14 0.76 7.96
N LEU A 67 -10.85 0.87 6.83
CA LEU A 67 -11.50 2.12 6.43
C LEU A 67 -12.65 2.49 7.39
N GLY A 68 -13.32 1.49 7.96
CA GLY A 68 -14.35 1.68 8.99
C GLY A 68 -13.78 2.25 10.29
N GLU A 69 -12.64 1.71 10.74
CA GLU A 69 -11.92 2.22 11.92
C GLU A 69 -11.43 3.65 11.68
N ILE A 70 -10.90 3.95 10.49
CA ILE A 70 -10.48 5.32 10.12
C ILE A 70 -11.67 6.27 10.18
N ARG A 71 -12.80 5.91 9.55
CA ARG A 71 -14.02 6.74 9.53
C ARG A 71 -14.56 7.03 10.94
N GLU A 72 -14.50 6.05 11.84
CA GLU A 72 -14.98 6.22 13.21
C GLU A 72 -14.04 7.08 14.05
N LYS A 73 -12.72 6.85 13.92
CA LYS A 73 -11.69 7.64 14.61
C LYS A 73 -11.65 9.07 14.11
N PHE A 74 -11.86 9.27 12.81
CA PHE A 74 -11.79 10.54 12.11
C PHE A 74 -13.07 10.73 11.27
N PRO A 75 -14.12 11.36 11.83
CA PRO A 75 -15.35 11.63 11.09
C PRO A 75 -15.14 12.48 9.83
N GLU A 76 -14.10 13.30 9.82
CA GLU A 76 -13.67 14.14 8.70
C GLU A 76 -12.17 13.94 8.43
N ARG A 77 -11.70 14.28 7.21
CA ARG A 77 -10.29 14.22 6.85
C ARG A 77 -9.49 15.14 7.79
N PRO A 78 -8.50 14.63 8.53
CA PRO A 78 -7.76 15.46 9.46
C PRO A 78 -6.91 16.49 8.70
N ALA A 79 -6.80 17.71 9.24
CA ALA A 79 -5.98 18.76 8.66
C ALA A 79 -4.48 18.42 8.70
N GLU A 80 -4.05 17.76 9.77
CA GLU A 80 -2.70 17.22 9.93
C GLU A 80 -2.73 15.71 9.70
N MET A 81 -1.78 15.20 8.92
CA MET A 81 -1.79 13.79 8.51
C MET A 81 -1.19 12.85 9.57
N GLU A 82 -0.28 13.35 10.41
CA GLU A 82 0.46 12.52 11.37
C GLU A 82 -0.44 11.67 12.31
N PRO A 83 -1.55 12.19 12.88
CA PRO A 83 -2.47 11.37 13.67
C PRO A 83 -3.08 10.20 12.87
N LEU A 84 -3.40 10.44 11.59
CA LEU A 84 -3.92 9.39 10.71
C LEU A 84 -2.84 8.35 10.41
N VAL A 85 -1.61 8.79 10.11
CA VAL A 85 -0.45 7.90 9.87
C VAL A 85 -0.23 6.96 11.05
N ARG A 86 -0.18 7.49 12.28
CA ARG A 86 -0.01 6.67 13.49
C ARG A 86 -1.17 5.71 13.71
N PHE A 87 -2.40 6.13 13.41
CA PHE A 87 -3.57 5.27 13.56
C PHE A 87 -3.60 4.14 12.52
N VAL A 88 -3.25 4.45 11.26
CA VAL A 88 -3.12 3.45 10.19
C VAL A 88 -2.04 2.42 10.54
N GLU A 89 -0.91 2.85 11.10
CA GLU A 89 0.14 1.95 11.59
C GLU A 89 -0.39 0.99 12.66
N GLN A 90 -1.10 1.49 13.67
CA GLN A 90 -1.71 0.66 14.73
C GLN A 90 -2.71 -0.36 14.17
N CYS A 91 -3.53 0.04 13.20
CA CYS A 91 -4.46 -0.88 12.55
C CYS A 91 -3.72 -1.92 11.70
N ALA A 92 -2.67 -1.53 10.98
CA ALA A 92 -1.84 -2.45 10.20
C ALA A 92 -1.11 -3.45 11.09
N ALA A 93 -0.61 -3.04 12.26
CA ALA A 93 -0.01 -3.93 13.25
C ALA A 93 -1.00 -4.99 13.76
N LYS A 94 -2.26 -4.59 14.04
CA LYS A 94 -3.33 -5.53 14.42
C LYS A 94 -3.61 -6.57 13.31
N LEU A 95 -3.64 -6.13 12.05
CA LEU A 95 -3.85 -7.03 10.91
C LEU A 95 -2.64 -7.95 10.71
N ARG A 96 -1.42 -7.44 10.83
CA ARG A 96 -0.18 -8.22 10.79
C ARG A 96 -0.14 -9.30 11.87
N ALA A 97 -0.71 -9.07 13.04
CA ALA A 97 -0.82 -10.11 14.08
C ALA A 97 -1.63 -11.33 13.63
N LEU A 98 -2.44 -11.22 12.57
CA LEU A 98 -3.22 -12.31 11.98
C LEU A 98 -2.54 -12.97 10.77
N GLY A 99 -1.34 -12.54 10.35
CA GLY A 99 -0.64 -13.16 9.23
C GLY A 99 0.24 -12.21 8.41
N VAL A 100 0.49 -12.57 7.15
CA VAL A 100 1.27 -11.72 6.25
C VAL A 100 0.39 -10.58 5.77
N PHE A 101 0.76 -9.34 6.09
CA PHE A 101 0.04 -8.13 5.70
C PHE A 101 0.99 -7.12 5.04
N ASN A 102 1.26 -7.28 3.74
CA ASN A 102 1.91 -6.22 2.96
C ASN A 102 0.83 -5.36 2.32
N MET A 103 0.80 -4.07 2.64
CA MET A 103 -0.29 -3.16 2.26
C MET A 103 0.22 -1.99 1.44
N LEU A 104 -0.53 -1.64 0.40
CA LEU A 104 -0.54 -0.33 -0.23
C LEU A 104 -1.93 0.28 -0.05
N LEU A 105 -2.02 1.43 0.59
CA LEU A 105 -3.26 2.18 0.81
C LEU A 105 -3.05 3.61 0.37
N SER A 106 -3.95 4.16 -0.43
CA SER A 106 -3.84 5.53 -0.92
C SER A 106 -5.16 6.26 -0.77
N GLU A 107 -5.10 7.52 -0.33
CA GLU A 107 -6.25 8.42 -0.25
C GLU A 107 -6.26 9.51 -1.34
N SER A 108 -5.46 9.30 -2.39
CA SER A 108 -5.22 10.14 -3.58
C SER A 108 -3.87 10.85 -3.51
N GLU A 109 -3.60 11.60 -2.44
CA GLU A 109 -2.42 12.43 -2.28
C GLU A 109 -1.30 11.68 -1.53
N TYR A 110 -1.67 10.92 -0.50
CA TYR A 110 -0.77 10.12 0.31
C TYR A 110 -0.84 8.64 -0.07
N LEU A 111 0.32 7.98 -0.10
CA LEU A 111 0.48 6.54 -0.26
C LEU A 111 1.11 5.96 1.01
N PHE A 112 0.34 5.15 1.73
CA PHE A 112 0.75 4.39 2.90
C PHE A 112 1.21 3.00 2.47
N CYS A 113 2.40 2.60 2.89
CA CYS A 113 3.02 1.31 2.57
C CYS A 113 3.43 0.60 3.85
N TYR A 114 2.85 -0.55 4.14
CA TYR A 114 3.18 -1.35 5.33
C TYR A 114 3.77 -2.69 4.94
N CYS A 115 4.85 -3.11 5.60
CA CYS A 115 5.58 -4.32 5.27
C CYS A 115 5.54 -5.36 6.39
N THR A 116 5.14 -6.60 6.06
CA THR A 116 5.32 -7.76 6.93
C THR A 116 6.48 -8.64 6.46
N THR A 117 6.57 -8.94 5.16
CA THR A 117 7.58 -9.86 4.62
C THR A 117 8.59 -9.17 3.72
N LYS A 118 8.17 -8.76 2.52
CA LYS A 118 9.06 -8.19 1.50
C LYS A 118 8.35 -7.09 0.74
N LEU A 119 8.85 -5.88 0.92
CA LEU A 119 8.60 -4.73 0.06
C LEU A 119 9.92 -4.00 -0.11
N HIS A 120 10.06 -3.34 -1.24
CA HIS A 120 11.17 -2.49 -1.61
C HIS A 120 10.62 -1.21 -2.21
N TRP A 121 11.36 -0.12 -2.06
CA TRP A 121 11.04 1.15 -2.67
C TRP A 121 12.27 1.82 -3.26
N LEU A 122 12.03 2.73 -4.19
CA LEU A 122 13.01 3.72 -4.61
C LEU A 122 12.29 5.04 -4.90
N ILE A 123 13.06 6.13 -4.91
CA ILE A 123 12.62 7.43 -5.40
C ILE A 123 13.50 7.78 -6.59
N ARG A 124 12.85 8.12 -7.71
CA ARG A 124 13.47 8.75 -8.87
C ARG A 124 13.19 10.24 -8.81
N GLN A 125 14.18 11.03 -9.16
CA GLN A 125 14.07 12.48 -9.28
C GLN A 125 14.71 12.91 -10.59
N ALA A 126 14.13 13.92 -11.23
CA ALA A 126 14.70 14.50 -12.43
C ALA A 126 16.14 15.04 -12.20
N PRO A 127 17.02 14.99 -13.22
CA PRO A 127 16.81 14.34 -14.51
C PRO A 127 16.78 12.82 -14.35
N PHE A 128 15.76 12.16 -14.91
CA PHE A 128 15.63 10.71 -14.82
C PHE A 128 16.77 10.06 -15.61
N GLY A 129 17.23 8.90 -15.14
CA GLY A 129 18.18 8.06 -15.88
C GLY A 129 17.47 6.93 -16.61
N GLU A 130 18.24 6.11 -17.31
CA GLU A 130 17.75 4.84 -17.86
C GLU A 130 17.47 3.84 -16.73
N ALA A 131 16.31 3.18 -16.80
CA ALA A 131 15.98 2.09 -15.90
C ALA A 131 16.06 0.76 -16.65
N GLN A 132 16.90 -0.16 -16.17
CA GLN A 132 17.10 -1.46 -16.80
C GLN A 132 16.36 -2.54 -16.00
N LEU A 133 15.25 -3.03 -16.56
CA LEU A 133 14.40 -4.03 -15.92
C LEU A 133 15.17 -5.35 -15.72
N LYS A 134 14.87 -6.07 -14.63
CA LYS A 134 15.51 -7.36 -14.34
C LYS A 134 14.94 -8.52 -15.15
N ASP A 135 13.63 -8.49 -15.38
CA ASP A 135 12.91 -9.65 -15.94
C ASP A 135 12.86 -9.65 -17.47
N THR A 136 13.33 -8.58 -18.11
CA THR A 136 13.39 -8.42 -19.57
C THR A 136 14.62 -7.60 -19.96
N GLU A 137 15.18 -7.82 -21.15
CA GLU A 137 16.21 -6.94 -21.74
C GLU A 137 15.58 -5.63 -22.27
N LEU A 138 14.68 -5.03 -21.50
CA LEU A 138 13.97 -3.81 -21.87
C LEU A 138 14.47 -2.66 -20.98
N THR A 139 15.10 -1.68 -21.63
CA THR A 139 15.46 -0.41 -21.01
C THR A 139 14.31 0.57 -21.24
N ILE A 140 13.81 1.18 -20.18
CA ILE A 140 12.85 2.27 -20.28
C ILE A 140 13.60 3.57 -20.03
N ASP A 141 13.62 4.43 -21.04
CA ASP A 141 14.07 5.81 -20.89
C ASP A 141 12.90 6.63 -20.34
N PHE A 142 13.06 7.16 -19.13
CA PHE A 142 12.06 8.02 -18.49
C PHE A 142 12.31 9.52 -18.78
N CYS A 143 13.42 9.89 -19.43
CA CYS A 143 13.79 11.29 -19.66
C CYS A 143 12.78 12.06 -20.52
N SER A 144 12.14 11.39 -21.49
CA SER A 144 11.23 12.06 -22.44
C SER A 144 9.83 12.32 -21.89
N GLU A 145 9.47 11.74 -20.74
CA GLU A 145 8.09 11.71 -20.23
C GLU A 145 7.90 12.51 -18.93
N THR A 146 8.92 13.26 -18.49
CA THR A 146 8.94 13.93 -17.18
C THR A 146 9.40 15.39 -17.26
N GLN A 147 8.96 16.22 -16.31
CA GLN A 147 9.47 17.58 -16.12
C GLN A 147 10.64 17.62 -15.13
N ASP A 148 11.41 18.72 -15.15
CA ASP A 148 12.65 18.92 -14.38
C ASP A 148 12.48 18.87 -12.85
N GLU A 149 11.25 18.86 -12.34
CA GLU A 149 10.92 18.80 -10.91
C GLU A 149 10.18 17.52 -10.50
N ASP A 150 9.95 16.58 -11.42
CA ASP A 150 9.18 15.37 -11.14
C ASP A 150 9.93 14.45 -10.15
N VAL A 151 9.21 14.03 -9.12
CA VAL A 151 9.65 13.03 -8.14
C VAL A 151 8.68 11.85 -8.20
N VAL A 152 9.21 10.64 -8.42
CA VAL A 152 8.42 9.42 -8.54
C VAL A 152 8.92 8.37 -7.57
N SER A 153 8.06 7.97 -6.63
CA SER A 153 8.28 6.79 -5.79
C SER A 153 7.77 5.54 -6.48
N VAL A 154 8.59 4.48 -6.49
CA VAL A 154 8.19 3.15 -6.95
C VAL A 154 8.26 2.18 -5.77
N ILE A 155 7.18 1.42 -5.55
CA ILE A 155 7.10 0.40 -4.49
C ILE A 155 6.78 -0.94 -5.15
N ALA A 156 7.54 -1.98 -4.80
CA ALA A 156 7.39 -3.32 -5.35
C ALA A 156 7.76 -4.38 -4.31
N THR A 157 7.31 -5.63 -4.49
CA THR A 157 7.69 -6.74 -3.61
C THR A 157 9.16 -7.08 -3.71
N GLU A 158 9.76 -6.92 -4.89
CA GLU A 158 11.18 -7.11 -5.16
C GLU A 158 11.72 -5.99 -6.07
N PRO A 159 13.03 -5.67 -6.03
CA PRO A 159 13.63 -4.65 -6.88
C PRO A 159 13.46 -5.00 -8.36
N LEU A 160 12.81 -4.11 -9.13
CA LEU A 160 12.48 -4.35 -10.55
C LEU A 160 13.63 -4.04 -11.51
N THR A 161 14.66 -3.34 -11.04
CA THR A 161 15.82 -2.92 -11.82
C THR A 161 17.12 -3.28 -11.11
N HIS A 162 18.20 -3.46 -11.87
CA HIS A 162 19.50 -3.84 -11.32
C HIS A 162 20.49 -2.66 -11.25
N ASN A 163 20.21 -1.57 -11.95
CA ASN A 163 21.04 -0.37 -12.03
C ASN A 163 20.55 0.78 -11.13
N GLU A 164 19.59 0.52 -10.23
CA GLU A 164 19.05 1.51 -9.29
C GLU A 164 19.17 1.05 -7.83
N ALA A 165 19.26 2.01 -6.91
CA ALA A 165 19.41 1.76 -5.49
C ALA A 165 18.05 1.57 -4.79
N TRP A 166 17.53 0.35 -4.86
CA TRP A 166 16.33 -0.03 -4.12
C TRP A 166 16.61 -0.18 -2.62
N GLN A 167 15.67 0.31 -1.81
CA GLN A 167 15.70 0.21 -0.36
C GLN A 167 14.66 -0.83 0.09
N ALA A 168 15.08 -1.77 0.93
CA ALA A 168 14.17 -2.75 1.52
C ALA A 168 13.43 -2.15 2.72
N PHE A 169 12.14 -2.46 2.84
CA PHE A 169 11.39 -2.19 4.06
C PHE A 169 11.83 -3.13 5.17
N ARG A 170 11.72 -2.67 6.43
CA ARG A 170 11.78 -3.54 7.60
C ARG A 170 10.42 -4.18 7.87
N THR A 171 10.40 -5.36 8.46
CA THR A 171 9.16 -5.96 8.98
C THR A 171 8.56 -5.06 10.06
N GLY A 172 7.26 -4.79 9.97
CA GLY A 172 6.54 -3.88 10.86
C GLY A 172 6.70 -2.39 10.51
N GLU A 173 7.32 -2.07 9.38
CA GLU A 173 7.54 -0.68 8.97
C GLU A 173 6.36 -0.14 8.16
N LEU A 174 5.92 1.08 8.53
CA LEU A 174 5.04 1.92 7.74
C LEU A 174 5.86 3.07 7.13
N LEU A 175 5.88 3.17 5.81
CA LEU A 175 6.36 4.35 5.07
C LEU A 175 5.17 5.07 4.44
N VAL A 176 5.19 6.40 4.47
CA VAL A 176 4.15 7.23 3.83
C VAL A 176 4.80 8.22 2.88
N PHE A 177 4.35 8.17 1.63
CA PHE A 177 4.83 9.03 0.56
C PHE A 177 3.76 10.04 0.16
N ARG A 178 4.19 11.25 -0.19
CA ARG A 178 3.35 12.32 -0.72
C ARG A 178 4.10 12.99 -1.87
N HIS A 179 3.43 13.22 -3.00
CA HIS A 179 4.05 13.81 -4.20
C HIS A 179 5.38 13.14 -4.60
N GLY A 180 5.49 11.82 -4.40
CA GLY A 180 6.69 11.05 -4.72
C GLY A 180 7.84 11.12 -3.70
N ALA A 181 7.74 11.92 -2.64
CA ALA A 181 8.73 12.00 -1.57
C ALA A 181 8.28 11.23 -0.31
N LEU A 182 9.23 10.69 0.44
CA LEU A 182 8.99 10.06 1.74
C LEU A 182 8.75 11.14 2.80
N GLU A 183 7.58 11.15 3.44
CA GLU A 183 7.22 12.13 4.48
C GLU A 183 7.19 11.53 5.89
N HIS A 184 6.76 10.27 6.03
CA HIS A 184 6.74 9.60 7.33
C HIS A 184 7.34 8.20 7.27
N GLN A 185 8.05 7.84 8.32
CA GLN A 185 8.60 6.52 8.55
C GLN A 185 8.36 6.13 10.01
N LEU A 186 7.54 5.11 10.21
CA LEU A 186 7.27 4.51 11.51
C LEU A 186 7.74 3.07 11.49
N LEU A 187 8.41 2.64 12.56
CA LEU A 187 8.67 1.24 12.81
C LEU A 187 7.85 0.82 14.02
N GLU A 188 7.07 -0.24 13.87
CA GLU A 188 6.39 -0.88 14.99
C GLU A 188 7.43 -1.13 16.09
N THR A 189 7.23 -0.51 17.24
CA THR A 189 8.05 -0.81 18.42
C THR A 189 7.49 -2.09 19.01
N GLU A 190 8.32 -3.12 19.15
CA GLU A 190 7.90 -4.37 19.80
C GLU A 190 7.24 -4.00 21.14
N ALA A 191 5.94 -4.30 21.26
CA ALA A 191 5.25 -4.20 22.54
C ALA A 191 5.94 -5.20 23.48
N GLY A 192 6.66 -4.67 24.47
CA GLY A 192 7.29 -5.45 25.54
C GLY A 192 6.28 -6.14 26.45
#